data_AF-A0A1C1CDV2-F1
#
_entry.id   AF-A0A1C1CDV2-F1
#
_cell.length_a   1.000
_cell.length_b   1.000
_cell.length_c   1.000
_cell.angle_alpha   90.00
_cell.angle_beta   90.00
_cell.angle_gamma   90.00
#
_symmetry.space_group_name_H-M   'P 1'
#
loop_
_entity.id
_entity.type
_entity.pdbx_description
1 polymer ?
#
loop_
_entity_poly.entity_id
_entity_poly.type
_entity_poly.pdbx_seq_one_letter_code
_entity_poly.pdbx_strand_id
1 'polypeptide(L)'
;MIVSPEMMKTSTARTASTSVAPIPTIVPTPPHIVAAGDVGNRTLWVVVVIMAISSLAFYGMAFRVPVQKRLFHIITAFITTFAFLSYFAMATGDGISFASYTETEHHKKVPSIDVEVKREIYWARYVDWSITTPLLLLDLSLLAGLSGANILVAIVADIIMVLTGLFAAFGQGKDSQKWGWYAWGCIAYLVVVYQLAIGGRETVARKDSKTKAFYASIAGFTLILWTIYPIIWGLSEGGHIINVDSEIIAYAVLDILAKPVFGFWLLFTHDSMASTSPSLEGFWAHGFGEQGTLRVGDDGEA
;
A
#
# COMPACT_ATOMS: atom_id res chain seq x y z
N MET A 1 -12.19 -28.71 -99.15
CA MET A 1 -11.14 -27.68 -99.22
C MET A 1 -10.54 -27.59 -97.83
N ILE A 2 -9.32 -28.10 -97.71
CA ILE A 2 -8.68 -28.53 -96.47
C ILE A 2 -7.95 -27.33 -95.89
N VAL A 3 -8.41 -26.82 -94.74
CA VAL A 3 -7.76 -25.70 -94.02
C VAL A 3 -6.72 -26.28 -93.09
N SER A 4 -5.47 -25.85 -93.29
CA SER A 4 -4.25 -26.35 -92.66
C SER A 4 -4.25 -26.27 -91.13
N PRO A 5 -3.57 -27.20 -90.43
CA PRO A 5 -3.52 -27.27 -88.96
C PRO A 5 -2.72 -26.13 -88.28
N GLU A 6 -2.21 -25.13 -89.01
CA GLU A 6 -1.38 -24.05 -88.46
C GLU A 6 -2.15 -22.78 -88.07
N MET A 7 -3.48 -22.77 -88.15
CA MET A 7 -4.31 -21.58 -87.85
C MET A 7 -4.89 -21.53 -86.42
N MET A 8 -4.57 -22.49 -85.54
CA MET A 8 -4.85 -22.37 -84.10
C MET A 8 -3.72 -21.59 -83.42
N LYS A 9 -3.71 -20.27 -83.60
CA LYS A 9 -3.03 -19.34 -82.67
C LYS A 9 -3.75 -19.42 -81.33
N THR A 10 -3.37 -20.36 -80.48
CA THR A 10 -3.76 -20.36 -79.07
C THR A 10 -3.17 -19.11 -78.44
N SER A 11 -4.06 -18.15 -78.19
CA SER A 11 -3.84 -16.95 -77.40
C SER A 11 -2.95 -17.27 -76.21
N THR A 12 -1.74 -16.70 -76.20
CA THR A 12 -0.92 -16.57 -75.00
C THR A 12 -1.71 -15.75 -73.99
N ALA A 13 -2.52 -16.43 -73.18
CA ALA A 13 -3.04 -15.86 -71.95
C ALA A 13 -1.82 -15.59 -71.06
N ARG A 14 -1.32 -14.35 -71.10
CA ARG A 14 -0.38 -13.85 -70.10
C ARG A 14 -1.14 -13.87 -68.77
N THR A 15 -0.98 -14.93 -68.00
CA THR A 15 -1.30 -14.90 -66.58
C THR A 15 -0.41 -13.84 -65.98
N ALA A 16 -0.96 -12.65 -65.72
CA ALA A 16 -0.27 -11.62 -64.98
C ALA A 16 0.02 -12.19 -63.60
N SER A 17 1.26 -12.58 -63.33
CA SER A 17 1.69 -12.85 -61.96
C SER A 17 1.71 -11.50 -61.25
N THR A 18 0.71 -11.24 -60.42
CA THR A 18 0.81 -10.17 -59.43
C THR A 18 1.88 -10.61 -58.43
N SER A 19 3.12 -10.23 -58.69
CA SER A 19 4.23 -10.32 -57.75
C SER A 19 4.03 -9.28 -56.66
N VAL A 20 3.04 -9.47 -55.80
CA VAL A 20 3.05 -8.83 -54.49
C VAL A 20 3.86 -9.78 -53.62
N ALA A 21 5.10 -9.41 -53.31
CA ALA A 21 5.88 -10.13 -52.31
C ALA A 21 5.02 -10.26 -51.03
N PRO A 22 5.02 -11.42 -50.36
CA PRO A 22 4.28 -11.54 -49.11
C PRO A 22 4.75 -10.43 -48.16
N ILE A 23 3.82 -9.60 -47.69
CA ILE A 23 4.10 -8.63 -46.64
C ILE A 23 4.67 -9.44 -45.47
N PRO A 24 5.88 -9.16 -44.97
CA PRO A 24 6.44 -9.92 -43.87
C PRO A 24 5.45 -9.89 -42.71
N THR A 25 5.05 -11.06 -42.22
CA THR A 25 4.27 -11.16 -40.99
C THR A 25 5.04 -10.47 -39.89
N ILE A 26 4.59 -9.31 -39.45
CA ILE A 26 5.11 -8.64 -38.26
C ILE A 26 4.69 -9.53 -37.10
N VAL A 27 5.59 -10.41 -36.65
CA VAL A 27 5.43 -11.13 -35.39
C VAL A 27 5.65 -10.08 -34.30
N PRO A 28 4.63 -9.73 -33.49
CA PRO A 28 4.82 -8.78 -32.40
C PRO A 28 5.93 -9.30 -31.49
N THR A 29 6.93 -8.47 -31.20
CA THR A 29 7.93 -8.79 -30.19
C THR A 29 7.19 -9.09 -28.88
N PRO A 30 7.41 -10.25 -28.24
CA PRO A 30 6.76 -10.54 -26.96
C PRO A 30 7.14 -9.45 -25.95
N PRO A 31 6.20 -9.03 -25.08
CA PRO A 31 6.48 -7.98 -24.11
C PRO A 31 7.61 -8.43 -23.18
N HIS A 32 8.50 -7.50 -22.84
CA HIS A 32 9.54 -7.76 -21.85
C HIS A 32 8.90 -7.88 -20.46
N ILE A 33 9.06 -9.02 -19.79
CA ILE A 33 8.45 -9.27 -18.48
C ILE A 33 9.46 -8.90 -17.39
N VAL A 34 9.07 -7.96 -16.53
CA VAL A 34 9.83 -7.53 -15.37
C VAL A 34 9.15 -8.11 -14.13
N ALA A 35 9.66 -9.24 -13.67
CA ALA A 35 9.16 -10.02 -12.55
C ALA A 35 10.16 -10.11 -11.39
N ALA A 36 9.70 -10.49 -10.21
CA ALA A 36 10.54 -10.76 -9.06
C ALA A 36 11.43 -11.99 -9.29
N GLY A 37 12.68 -11.88 -8.85
CA GLY A 37 13.64 -12.97 -8.82
C GLY A 37 13.51 -13.80 -7.53
N ASP A 38 14.47 -14.71 -7.35
CA ASP A 38 14.54 -15.57 -6.16
C ASP A 38 14.64 -14.78 -4.86
N VAL A 39 15.30 -13.61 -4.90
CA VAL A 39 15.51 -12.78 -3.71
C VAL A 39 14.20 -12.13 -3.25
N GLY A 40 13.41 -11.57 -4.17
CA GLY A 40 12.09 -11.03 -3.86
C GLY A 40 11.15 -12.10 -3.31
N ASN A 41 11.09 -13.26 -3.98
CA ASN A 41 10.26 -14.39 -3.55
C ASN A 41 10.64 -14.90 -2.14
N ARG A 42 11.93 -15.07 -1.85
CA ARG A 42 12.39 -15.44 -0.49
C ARG A 42 12.03 -14.38 0.55
N THR A 43 12.15 -13.10 0.20
CA THR A 43 11.81 -11.99 1.08
C THR A 43 10.34 -12.02 1.47
N LEU A 44 9.43 -12.25 0.51
CA LEU A 44 8.00 -12.40 0.79
C LEU A 44 7.75 -13.50 1.83
N TRP A 45 8.32 -14.70 1.65
CA TRP A 45 8.19 -15.80 2.61
C TRP A 45 8.76 -15.50 4.00
N VAL A 46 9.89 -14.78 4.08
CA VAL A 46 10.44 -14.33 5.36
C VAL A 46 9.44 -13.43 6.08
N VAL A 47 8.83 -12.47 5.38
CA VAL A 47 7.85 -11.55 5.97
C VAL A 47 6.56 -12.28 6.38
N VAL A 48 6.10 -13.27 5.61
CA VAL A 48 4.97 -14.15 6.00
C VAL A 48 5.21 -14.73 7.39
N VAL A 49 6.39 -15.31 7.63
CA VAL A 49 6.73 -15.92 8.92
C VAL A 49 6.77 -14.88 10.03
N ILE A 50 7.39 -13.71 9.79
CA ILE A 50 7.48 -12.63 10.78
C ILE A 50 6.08 -12.12 11.17
N MET A 51 5.20 -11.88 10.19
CA MET A 51 3.84 -11.39 10.42
C MET A 51 2.98 -12.43 11.15
N ALA A 52 3.12 -13.72 10.80
CA ALA A 52 2.43 -14.81 11.49
C ALA A 52 2.84 -14.91 12.97
N ILE A 53 4.15 -14.91 13.25
CA ILE A 53 4.67 -14.96 14.63
C ILE A 53 4.21 -13.73 15.42
N SER A 54 4.26 -12.54 14.81
CA SER A 54 3.84 -11.30 15.45
C SER A 54 2.35 -11.31 15.78
N SER A 55 1.50 -11.77 14.85
CA SER A 55 0.06 -11.93 15.07
C SER A 55 -0.24 -12.87 16.24
N LEU A 56 0.39 -14.06 16.27
CA LEU A 56 0.26 -15.00 17.39
C LEU A 56 0.72 -14.38 18.72
N ALA A 57 1.81 -13.62 18.72
CA ALA A 57 2.29 -12.92 19.90
C ALA A 57 1.30 -11.86 20.39
N PHE A 58 0.74 -11.04 19.49
CA PHE A 58 -0.24 -10.01 19.83
C PHE A 58 -1.55 -10.59 20.35
N TYR A 59 -2.06 -11.66 19.74
CA TYR A 59 -3.20 -12.39 20.31
C TYR A 59 -2.87 -12.97 21.69
N GLY A 60 -1.69 -13.58 21.86
CA GLY A 60 -1.21 -14.08 23.14
C GLY A 60 -1.15 -13.01 24.24
N MET A 61 -0.70 -11.79 23.90
CA MET A 61 -0.73 -10.65 24.81
C MET A 61 -2.15 -10.15 25.09
N ALA A 62 -3.02 -10.10 24.08
CA ALA A 62 -4.42 -9.73 24.23
C ALA A 62 -5.17 -10.65 25.22
N PHE A 63 -4.91 -11.95 25.20
CA PHE A 63 -5.53 -12.91 26.12
C PHE A 63 -5.10 -12.72 27.58
N ARG A 64 -3.92 -12.11 27.83
CA ARG A 64 -3.38 -11.90 29.19
C ARG A 64 -3.91 -10.64 29.87
N VAL A 65 -4.53 -9.72 29.14
CA VAL A 65 -5.11 -8.49 29.70
C VAL A 65 -6.64 -8.62 29.83
N PRO A 66 -7.29 -7.92 30.78
CA PRO A 66 -8.76 -7.92 30.90
C PRO A 66 -9.41 -7.26 29.69
N VAL A 67 -10.66 -7.63 29.37
CA VAL A 67 -11.38 -7.23 28.13
C VAL A 67 -11.38 -5.71 27.92
N GLN A 68 -11.48 -4.92 28.98
CA GLN A 68 -11.54 -3.46 28.94
C GLN A 68 -10.23 -2.81 28.46
N LYS A 69 -9.08 -3.51 28.56
CA LYS A 69 -7.76 -3.03 28.12
C LYS A 69 -7.29 -3.67 26.81
N ARG A 70 -8.11 -4.53 26.20
CA ARG A 70 -7.74 -5.30 25.00
C ARG A 70 -7.74 -4.51 23.69
N LEU A 71 -8.33 -3.30 23.65
CA LEU A 71 -8.59 -2.60 22.39
C LEU A 71 -7.33 -2.47 21.52
N PHE A 72 -6.26 -1.84 22.03
CA PHE A 72 -4.99 -1.70 21.31
C PHE A 72 -4.40 -3.06 20.91
N HIS A 73 -4.45 -4.05 21.81
CA HIS A 73 -3.94 -5.39 21.51
C HIS A 73 -4.66 -6.05 20.33
N ILE A 74 -5.98 -5.91 20.25
CA ILE A 74 -6.79 -6.50 19.19
C ILE A 74 -6.58 -5.77 17.86
N ILE A 75 -6.52 -4.43 17.88
CA ILE A 75 -6.22 -3.63 16.69
C ILE A 75 -4.83 -4.01 16.13
N THR A 76 -3.81 -4.00 16.98
CA THR A 76 -2.44 -4.40 16.62
C THR A 76 -2.35 -5.85 16.13
N ALA A 77 -3.09 -6.79 16.74
CA ALA A 77 -3.15 -8.17 16.26
C ALA A 77 -3.74 -8.24 14.84
N PHE A 78 -4.86 -7.55 14.58
CA PHE A 78 -5.46 -7.50 13.26
C PHE A 78 -4.54 -6.87 12.20
N ILE A 79 -3.79 -5.81 12.55
CA ILE A 79 -2.80 -5.22 11.65
C ILE A 79 -1.85 -6.30 11.11
N THR A 80 -1.27 -7.11 11.99
CA THR A 80 -0.35 -8.19 11.54
C THR A 80 -1.04 -9.39 10.92
N THR A 81 -2.30 -9.67 11.27
CA THR A 81 -3.07 -10.75 10.63
C THR A 81 -3.38 -10.42 9.17
N PHE A 82 -3.84 -9.20 8.88
CA PHE A 82 -4.08 -8.77 7.50
C PHE A 82 -2.78 -8.70 6.68
N ALA A 83 -1.70 -8.22 7.30
CA ALA A 83 -0.39 -8.24 6.66
C ALA A 83 0.08 -9.68 6.36
N PHE A 84 -0.06 -10.62 7.31
CA PHE A 84 0.23 -12.04 7.09
C PHE A 84 -0.54 -12.60 5.88
N LEU A 85 -1.86 -12.36 5.81
CA LEU A 85 -2.69 -12.85 4.70
C LEU A 85 -2.27 -12.25 3.35
N SER A 86 -1.94 -10.96 3.32
CA SER A 86 -1.49 -10.29 2.10
C SER A 86 -0.12 -10.76 1.64
N TYR A 87 0.87 -10.85 2.54
CA TYR A 87 2.18 -11.40 2.21
C TYR A 87 2.09 -12.86 1.77
N PHE A 88 1.18 -13.65 2.36
CA PHE A 88 0.93 -15.01 1.92
C PHE A 88 0.38 -15.03 0.49
N ALA A 89 -0.63 -14.21 0.19
CA ALA A 89 -1.17 -14.09 -1.17
C ALA A 89 -0.12 -13.62 -2.20
N MET A 90 0.75 -12.68 -1.82
CA MET A 90 1.85 -12.23 -2.68
C MET A 90 2.90 -13.34 -2.88
N ALA A 91 3.22 -14.12 -1.85
CA ALA A 91 4.19 -15.21 -1.93
C ALA A 91 3.68 -16.43 -2.71
N THR A 92 2.36 -16.68 -2.72
CA THR A 92 1.73 -17.74 -3.53
C THR A 92 1.45 -17.32 -4.96
N GLY A 93 1.51 -16.02 -5.26
CA GLY A 93 1.25 -15.44 -6.57
C GLY A 93 -0.19 -14.94 -6.79
N ASP A 94 -1.11 -15.23 -5.87
CA ASP A 94 -2.52 -14.80 -5.94
C ASP A 94 -2.67 -13.27 -5.84
N GLY A 95 -1.72 -12.61 -5.16
CA GLY A 95 -1.69 -11.17 -4.92
C GLY A 95 -0.95 -10.33 -5.96
N ILE A 96 -0.66 -10.89 -7.14
CA ILE A 96 0.16 -10.28 -8.20
C ILE A 96 -0.67 -10.08 -9.47
N SER A 97 -0.39 -9.02 -10.22
CA SER A 97 -0.86 -8.81 -11.59
C SER A 97 0.24 -8.14 -12.42
N PHE A 98 0.01 -7.90 -13.70
CA PHE A 98 0.95 -7.21 -14.57
C PHE A 98 0.37 -5.89 -15.08
N ALA A 99 1.15 -4.81 -15.01
CA ALA A 99 0.85 -3.56 -15.67
C ALA A 99 1.81 -3.33 -16.85
N SER A 100 1.24 -3.00 -18.01
CA SER A 100 2.00 -2.65 -19.22
C SER A 100 2.39 -1.17 -19.22
N TYR A 101 3.63 -0.87 -19.57
CA TYR A 101 4.10 0.46 -19.95
C TYR A 101 5.01 0.36 -21.18
N THR A 102 5.27 1.50 -21.82
CA THR A 102 6.15 1.56 -22.98
C THR A 102 7.49 2.16 -22.56
N GLU A 103 8.57 1.46 -22.88
CA GLU A 103 9.93 1.96 -22.71
C GLU A 103 10.56 2.20 -24.08
N THR A 104 11.09 3.41 -24.30
CA THR A 104 11.75 3.77 -25.55
C THR A 104 13.22 3.39 -25.47
N GLU A 105 13.62 2.30 -26.14
CA GLU A 105 15.01 1.86 -26.17
C GLU A 105 15.82 2.63 -27.21
N HIS A 106 16.77 3.44 -26.74
CA HIS A 106 17.67 4.20 -27.60
C HIS A 106 18.84 3.34 -28.08
N HIS A 107 18.88 3.06 -29.39
CA HIS A 107 19.97 2.33 -30.03
C HIS A 107 20.92 3.30 -30.75
N LYS A 108 22.25 3.09 -30.64
CA LYS A 108 23.24 3.99 -31.25
C LYS A 108 23.19 4.08 -32.78
N LYS A 109 22.64 3.07 -33.46
CA LYS A 109 22.68 2.92 -34.93
C LYS A 109 21.32 2.59 -35.56
N VAL A 110 20.26 2.53 -34.76
CA VAL A 110 18.90 2.18 -35.19
C VAL A 110 17.96 3.22 -34.57
N PRO A 111 16.87 3.63 -35.25
CA PRO A 111 15.84 4.46 -34.63
C PRO A 111 15.40 3.85 -33.29
N SER A 112 15.07 4.71 -32.34
CA SER A 112 14.48 4.28 -31.07
C SER A 112 13.27 3.40 -31.34
N ILE A 113 13.17 2.31 -30.60
CA ILE A 113 12.03 1.40 -30.65
C ILE A 113 11.27 1.51 -29.33
N ASP A 114 9.95 1.52 -29.43
CA ASP A 114 9.07 1.45 -28.27
C ASP A 114 8.81 -0.02 -27.96
N VAL A 115 9.25 -0.47 -26.79
CA VAL A 115 9.06 -1.84 -26.31
C VAL A 115 7.97 -1.84 -25.24
N GLU A 116 7.00 -2.75 -25.37
CA GLU A 116 6.03 -3.00 -24.31
C GLU A 116 6.70 -3.80 -23.19
N VAL A 117 6.70 -3.22 -21.99
CA VAL A 117 7.21 -3.85 -20.78
C VAL A 117 6.04 -4.17 -19.86
N LYS A 118 5.94 -5.42 -19.40
CA LYS A 118 4.96 -5.86 -18.41
C LYS A 118 5.65 -6.05 -17.07
N ARG A 119 5.37 -5.16 -16.12
CA ARG A 119 5.94 -5.22 -14.77
C ARG A 119 4.95 -5.83 -13.80
N GLU A 120 5.45 -6.71 -12.93
CA GLU A 120 4.67 -7.25 -11.81
C GLU A 120 4.25 -6.13 -10.84
N ILE A 121 2.97 -6.12 -10.49
CA ILE A 121 2.35 -5.22 -9.53
C ILE A 121 1.73 -6.08 -8.42
N TYR A 122 2.17 -5.84 -7.20
CA TYR A 122 1.70 -6.53 -6.01
C TYR A 122 0.42 -5.88 -5.47
N TRP A 123 -0.71 -6.08 -6.15
CA TRP A 123 -1.97 -5.41 -5.82
C TRP A 123 -2.49 -5.77 -4.41
N ALA A 124 -2.18 -6.97 -3.89
CA ALA A 124 -2.57 -7.39 -2.54
C ALA A 124 -1.96 -6.49 -1.44
N ARG A 125 -0.84 -5.82 -1.73
CA ARG A 125 -0.22 -4.81 -0.85
C ARG A 125 -1.16 -3.64 -0.58
N TYR A 126 -1.84 -3.16 -1.60
CA TYR A 126 -2.79 -2.04 -1.48
C TYR A 126 -4.05 -2.46 -0.73
N VAL A 127 -4.45 -3.73 -0.81
CA VAL A 127 -5.55 -4.29 0.01
C VAL A 127 -5.14 -4.44 1.48
N ASP A 128 -3.89 -4.85 1.75
CA ASP A 128 -3.33 -4.80 3.11
C ASP A 128 -3.41 -3.37 3.63
N TRP A 129 -2.80 -2.42 2.92
CA TRP A 129 -2.70 -1.05 3.39
C TRP A 129 -4.08 -0.41 3.60
N SER A 130 -5.07 -0.65 2.73
CA SER A 130 -6.41 -0.07 2.89
C SER A 130 -7.14 -0.55 4.16
N ILE A 131 -6.61 -1.57 4.84
CA ILE A 131 -7.12 -2.09 6.11
C ILE A 131 -6.15 -1.77 7.26
N THR A 132 -4.86 -2.03 7.09
CA THR A 132 -3.88 -1.91 8.17
C THR A 132 -3.48 -0.47 8.46
N THR A 133 -3.45 0.41 7.47
CA THR A 133 -3.16 1.83 7.69
C THR A 133 -4.30 2.54 8.43
N PRO A 134 -5.59 2.28 8.16
CA PRO A 134 -6.67 2.77 9.03
C PRO A 134 -6.60 2.25 10.46
N LEU A 135 -6.20 0.99 10.67
CA LEU A 135 -6.04 0.41 12.01
C LEU A 135 -4.85 1.04 12.75
N LEU A 136 -3.73 1.30 12.07
CA LEU A 136 -2.59 2.02 12.65
C LEU A 136 -2.98 3.45 13.04
N LEU A 137 -3.78 4.12 12.20
CA LEU A 137 -4.32 5.44 12.51
C LEU A 137 -5.29 5.40 13.67
N LEU A 138 -6.11 4.35 13.80
CA LEU A 138 -6.99 4.16 14.93
C LEU A 138 -6.18 4.04 16.23
N ASP A 139 -5.13 3.21 16.26
CA ASP A 139 -4.22 3.09 17.41
C ASP A 139 -3.59 4.45 17.78
N LEU A 140 -3.00 5.15 16.82
CA LEU A 140 -2.39 6.47 17.06
C LEU A 140 -3.41 7.51 17.53
N SER A 141 -4.59 7.54 16.93
CA SER A 141 -5.61 8.54 17.23
C SER A 141 -6.25 8.32 18.59
N LEU A 142 -6.50 7.05 18.98
CA LEU A 142 -6.95 6.69 20.31
C LEU A 142 -5.89 7.04 21.37
N LEU A 143 -4.62 6.78 21.07
CA LEU A 143 -3.51 7.15 21.94
C LEU A 143 -3.44 8.68 22.15
N ALA A 144 -3.60 9.47 21.09
CA ALA A 144 -3.66 10.94 21.18
C ALA A 144 -4.93 11.45 21.88
N GLY A 145 -6.03 10.69 21.81
CA GLY A 145 -7.35 11.10 22.25
C GLY A 145 -8.05 12.05 21.28
N LEU A 146 -7.85 11.85 19.97
CA LEU A 146 -8.58 12.58 18.92
C LEU A 146 -10.09 12.34 19.02
N SER A 147 -10.88 13.32 18.60
CA SER A 147 -12.33 13.16 18.46
C SER A 147 -12.66 12.18 17.33
N GLY A 148 -13.83 11.55 17.43
CA GLY A 148 -14.31 10.64 16.40
C GLY A 148 -14.39 11.25 15.00
N ALA A 149 -14.72 12.54 14.91
CA ALA A 149 -14.71 13.28 13.64
C ALA A 149 -13.32 13.35 13.01
N ASN A 150 -12.28 13.68 13.80
CA ASN A 150 -10.90 13.74 13.32
C ASN A 150 -10.38 12.35 12.93
N ILE A 151 -10.75 11.32 13.70
CA ILE A 151 -10.45 9.92 13.37
C ILE A 151 -11.05 9.53 12.03
N LEU A 152 -12.33 9.86 11.80
CA LEU A 152 -13.01 9.55 10.55
C LEU A 152 -12.34 10.25 9.36
N VAL A 153 -11.98 11.53 9.51
CA VAL A 153 -11.25 12.28 8.46
C VAL A 153 -9.90 11.63 8.17
N ALA A 154 -9.14 11.25 9.20
CA ALA A 154 -7.86 10.58 9.04
C ALA A 154 -8.01 9.25 8.29
N ILE A 155 -8.95 8.40 8.69
CA ILE A 155 -9.21 7.09 8.08
C ILE A 155 -9.67 7.24 6.62
N VAL A 156 -10.59 8.17 6.32
CA VAL A 156 -11.08 8.35 4.95
C VAL A 156 -9.98 8.91 4.05
N ALA A 157 -9.19 9.87 4.53
CA ALA A 157 -8.05 10.40 3.79
C ALA A 157 -7.01 9.29 3.50
N ASP A 158 -6.76 8.44 4.48
CA ASP A 158 -5.84 7.31 4.36
C ASP A 158 -6.32 6.25 3.34
N ILE A 159 -7.60 5.89 3.34
CA ILE A 159 -8.18 5.01 2.32
C ILE A 159 -8.05 5.65 0.92
N ILE A 160 -8.33 6.95 0.78
CA ILE A 160 -8.14 7.68 -0.48
C ILE A 160 -6.67 7.62 -0.92
N MET A 161 -5.73 7.85 0.00
CA MET A 161 -4.29 7.77 -0.26
C MET A 161 -3.90 6.40 -0.83
N VAL A 162 -4.35 5.30 -0.19
CA VAL A 162 -4.02 3.94 -0.63
C VAL A 162 -4.66 3.61 -1.98
N LEU A 163 -5.95 3.92 -2.17
CA LEU A 163 -6.67 3.61 -3.41
C LEU A 163 -6.16 4.41 -4.61
N THR A 164 -5.81 5.67 -4.41
CA THR A 164 -5.18 6.48 -5.47
C THR A 164 -3.79 5.93 -5.84
N GLY A 165 -3.02 5.45 -4.87
CA GLY A 165 -1.78 4.70 -5.14
C GLY A 165 -2.01 3.43 -5.97
N LEU A 166 -3.04 2.64 -5.65
CA LEU A 166 -3.42 1.47 -6.44
C LEU A 166 -3.78 1.84 -7.88
N PHE A 167 -4.60 2.87 -8.07
CA PHE A 167 -4.97 3.34 -9.41
C PHE A 167 -3.79 3.91 -10.19
N ALA A 168 -2.85 4.55 -9.51
CA ALA A 168 -1.60 4.98 -10.10
C ALA A 168 -0.77 3.78 -10.59
N ALA A 169 -0.66 2.70 -9.79
CA ALA A 169 0.14 1.52 -10.11
C ALA A 169 -0.35 0.80 -11.38
N PHE A 170 -1.66 0.83 -11.64
CA PHE A 170 -2.29 0.27 -12.84
C PHE A 170 -2.55 1.30 -13.94
N GLY A 171 -2.03 2.54 -13.83
CA GLY A 171 -2.20 3.59 -14.83
C GLY A 171 -1.44 3.29 -16.14
N GLN A 172 -1.98 2.42 -16.99
CA GLN A 172 -1.37 2.00 -18.26
C GLN A 172 -1.51 3.07 -19.36
N GLY A 173 -0.43 3.33 -20.10
CA GLY A 173 -0.43 4.09 -21.36
C GLY A 173 -0.71 5.60 -21.28
N LYS A 174 -0.78 6.18 -20.07
CA LYS A 174 -1.00 7.62 -19.84
C LYS A 174 -0.24 8.10 -18.61
N ASP A 175 1.05 8.42 -18.79
CA ASP A 175 1.92 8.84 -17.68
C ASP A 175 1.35 10.02 -16.89
N SER A 176 0.71 10.98 -17.57
CA SER A 176 0.06 12.12 -16.90
C SER A 176 -1.06 11.70 -15.94
N GLN A 177 -1.84 10.67 -16.28
CA GLN A 177 -2.89 10.14 -15.41
C GLN A 177 -2.31 9.41 -14.21
N LYS A 178 -1.26 8.58 -14.42
CA LYS A 178 -0.52 7.88 -13.37
C LYS A 178 0.00 8.86 -12.31
N TRP A 179 0.71 9.90 -12.74
CA TRP A 179 1.26 10.92 -11.84
C TRP A 179 0.17 11.82 -11.24
N GLY A 180 -0.97 12.00 -11.93
CA GLY A 180 -2.15 12.66 -11.37
C GLY A 180 -2.74 11.90 -10.18
N TRP A 181 -2.89 10.57 -10.29
CA TRP A 181 -3.32 9.72 -9.17
C TRP A 181 -2.33 9.77 -8.01
N TYR A 182 -1.03 9.69 -8.30
CA TYR A 182 0.03 9.84 -7.30
C TYR A 182 -0.07 11.18 -6.54
N ALA A 183 -0.31 12.28 -7.25
CA ALA A 183 -0.47 13.60 -6.65
C ALA A 183 -1.69 13.67 -5.71
N TRP A 184 -2.83 13.10 -6.12
CA TRP A 184 -4.00 12.98 -5.24
C TRP A 184 -3.72 12.15 -3.98
N GLY A 185 -2.94 11.07 -4.11
CA GLY A 185 -2.46 10.28 -2.97
C GLY A 185 -1.60 11.09 -2.01
N CYS A 186 -0.67 11.91 -2.53
CA CYS A 186 0.15 12.80 -1.71
C CYS A 186 -0.68 13.87 -0.98
N ILE A 187 -1.70 14.46 -1.65
CA ILE A 187 -2.60 15.42 -1.00
C ILE A 187 -3.38 14.75 0.13
N ALA A 188 -3.89 13.53 -0.09
CA ALA A 188 -4.58 12.77 0.93
C ALA A 188 -3.66 12.41 2.11
N TYR A 189 -2.39 12.06 1.84
CA TYR A 189 -1.37 11.87 2.87
C TYR A 189 -1.15 13.12 3.73
N LEU A 190 -1.11 14.32 3.13
CA LEU A 190 -0.97 15.57 3.90
C LEU A 190 -2.14 15.80 4.86
N VAL A 191 -3.36 15.34 4.52
CA VAL A 191 -4.51 15.37 5.44
C VAL A 191 -4.27 14.43 6.63
N VAL A 192 -3.74 13.22 6.41
CA VAL A 192 -3.35 12.30 7.49
C VAL A 192 -2.27 12.93 8.38
N VAL A 193 -1.23 13.52 7.79
CA VAL A 193 -0.16 14.23 8.50
C VAL A 193 -0.77 15.35 9.36
N TYR A 194 -1.70 16.14 8.83
CA TYR A 194 -2.36 17.20 9.58
C TYR A 194 -3.10 16.67 10.82
N GLN A 195 -3.87 15.57 10.67
CA GLN A 195 -4.62 15.00 11.78
C GLN A 195 -3.70 14.49 12.91
N LEU A 196 -2.59 13.82 12.57
CA LEU A 196 -1.65 13.30 13.58
C LEU A 196 -0.72 14.38 14.14
N ALA A 197 -0.06 15.13 13.26
CA ALA A 197 0.97 16.09 13.66
C ALA A 197 0.41 17.36 14.28
N ILE A 198 -0.77 17.82 13.86
CA ILE A 198 -1.40 19.03 14.42
C ILE A 198 -2.49 18.61 15.41
N GLY A 199 -3.54 17.93 14.92
CA GLY A 199 -4.67 17.53 15.75
C GLY A 199 -4.24 16.68 16.96
N GLY A 200 -3.44 15.64 16.73
CA GLY A 200 -2.99 14.74 17.79
C GLY A 200 -2.05 15.40 18.79
N ARG A 201 -1.19 16.34 18.35
CA ARG A 201 -0.34 17.11 19.24
C ARG A 201 -1.13 18.06 20.13
N GLU A 202 -2.18 18.69 19.59
CA GLU A 202 -3.08 19.56 20.36
C GLU A 202 -3.88 18.77 21.41
N THR A 203 -4.35 17.56 21.09
CA THR A 203 -5.09 16.75 22.06
C THR A 203 -4.19 16.18 23.14
N VAL A 204 -3.00 15.69 22.78
CA VAL A 204 -2.05 15.13 23.76
C VAL A 204 -1.44 16.23 24.65
N ALA A 205 -1.42 17.50 24.22
CA ALA A 205 -0.92 18.62 25.01
C ALA A 205 -1.63 18.79 26.37
N ARG A 206 -2.82 18.21 26.54
CA ARG A 206 -3.58 18.19 27.80
C ARG A 206 -3.32 16.96 28.68
N LYS A 207 -2.62 15.94 28.18
CA LYS A 207 -2.28 14.71 28.93
C LYS A 207 -1.02 14.89 29.80
N ASP A 208 -0.58 13.85 30.49
CA ASP A 208 0.68 13.86 31.24
C ASP A 208 1.92 13.86 30.31
N SER A 209 3.08 14.21 30.86
CA SER A 209 4.32 14.35 30.08
C SER A 209 4.80 13.04 29.44
N LYS A 210 4.55 11.88 30.07
CA LYS A 210 4.95 10.57 29.53
C LYS A 210 4.12 10.24 28.29
N THR A 211 2.80 10.44 28.35
CA THR A 211 1.92 10.25 27.19
C THR A 211 2.25 11.21 26.03
N LYS A 212 2.55 12.48 26.31
CA LYS A 212 2.99 13.45 25.28
C LYS A 212 4.25 13.00 24.56
N ALA A 213 5.29 12.65 25.31
CA ALA A 213 6.57 12.24 24.75
C ALA A 213 6.42 10.94 23.93
N PHE A 214 5.65 9.98 24.45
CA PHE A 214 5.40 8.74 23.75
C PHE A 214 4.64 8.96 22.44
N TYR A 215 3.53 9.72 22.46
CA TYR A 215 2.77 10.04 21.26
C TYR A 215 3.65 10.73 20.20
N ALA A 216 4.43 11.73 20.60
CA ALA A 216 5.32 12.44 19.68
C ALA A 216 6.35 11.50 19.02
N SER A 217 6.86 10.53 19.79
CA SER A 217 7.87 9.58 19.32
C SER A 217 7.27 8.57 18.35
N ILE A 218 6.15 7.93 18.72
CA ILE A 218 5.53 6.88 17.91
C ILE A 218 4.83 7.44 16.67
N ALA A 219 4.13 8.59 16.79
CA ALA A 219 3.53 9.25 15.63
C ALA A 219 4.60 9.81 14.69
N GLY A 220 5.68 10.40 15.22
CA GLY A 220 6.81 10.88 14.41
C GLY A 220 7.49 9.74 13.66
N PHE A 221 7.75 8.62 14.33
CA PHE A 221 8.26 7.40 13.70
C PHE A 221 7.37 6.92 12.56
N THR A 222 6.06 6.82 12.79
CA THR A 222 5.09 6.42 11.76
C THR A 222 5.10 7.38 10.57
N LEU A 223 5.05 8.70 10.80
CA LEU A 223 5.02 9.68 9.71
C LEU A 223 6.30 9.66 8.88
N ILE A 224 7.48 9.50 9.51
CA ILE A 224 8.75 9.35 8.79
C ILE A 224 8.72 8.11 7.91
N LEU A 225 8.33 6.96 8.46
CA LEU A 225 8.22 5.72 7.66
C LEU A 225 7.21 5.88 6.52
N TRP A 226 6.04 6.44 6.80
CA TRP A 226 4.97 6.63 5.82
C TRP A 226 5.36 7.57 4.69
N THR A 227 6.25 8.54 4.93
CA THR A 227 6.82 9.38 3.86
C THR A 227 7.72 8.58 2.91
N ILE A 228 8.36 7.50 3.39
CA ILE A 228 9.23 6.67 2.55
C ILE A 228 8.41 5.81 1.57
N TYR A 229 7.21 5.36 1.93
CA TYR A 229 6.36 4.57 1.03
C TYR A 229 6.09 5.23 -0.34
N PRO A 230 5.58 6.48 -0.44
CA PRO A 230 5.37 7.15 -1.72
C PRO A 230 6.69 7.48 -2.45
N ILE A 231 7.82 7.58 -1.73
CA ILE A 231 9.15 7.71 -2.36
C ILE A 231 9.51 6.39 -3.05
N ILE A 232 9.39 5.25 -2.35
CA ILE A 232 9.61 3.93 -2.97
C ILE A 232 8.68 3.78 -4.17
N TRP A 233 7.38 4.03 -4.02
CA TRP A 233 6.42 3.97 -5.12
C TRP A 233 6.87 4.79 -6.34
N GLY A 234 7.33 6.03 -6.11
CA GLY A 234 7.81 6.91 -7.18
C GLY A 234 9.05 6.35 -7.89
N LEU A 235 9.90 5.61 -7.18
CA LEU A 235 11.09 4.96 -7.73
C LEU A 235 10.80 3.60 -8.38
N SER A 236 9.81 2.84 -7.88
CA SER A 236 9.42 1.52 -8.41
C SER A 236 8.29 1.61 -9.43
N GLU A 237 7.03 1.59 -8.99
CA GLU A 237 5.87 1.52 -9.89
C GLU A 237 5.71 2.79 -10.73
N GLY A 238 6.09 3.97 -10.19
CA GLY A 238 5.97 5.25 -10.87
C GLY A 238 7.01 5.43 -11.98
N GLY A 239 8.28 5.51 -11.57
CA GLY A 239 9.41 5.84 -12.44
C GLY A 239 10.21 4.65 -12.99
N HIS A 240 9.90 3.41 -12.57
CA HIS A 240 10.56 2.18 -13.04
C HIS A 240 12.09 2.17 -12.87
N ILE A 241 12.61 2.89 -11.86
CA ILE A 241 14.05 3.04 -11.59
C ILE A 241 14.60 1.82 -10.84
N ILE A 242 13.84 1.29 -9.88
CA ILE A 242 14.24 0.11 -9.10
C ILE A 242 13.53 -1.16 -9.57
N ASN A 243 14.26 -2.27 -9.57
CA ASN A 243 13.72 -3.57 -9.95
C ASN A 243 12.71 -4.10 -8.92
N VAL A 244 11.96 -5.14 -9.30
CA VAL A 244 10.88 -5.72 -8.48
C VAL A 244 11.40 -6.27 -7.16
N ASP A 245 12.58 -6.92 -7.17
CA ASP A 245 13.20 -7.44 -5.94
C ASP A 245 13.49 -6.33 -4.92
N SER A 246 14.04 -5.20 -5.39
CA SER A 246 14.37 -4.05 -4.53
C SER A 246 13.10 -3.39 -3.98
N GLU A 247 12.05 -3.29 -4.78
CA GLU A 247 10.73 -2.84 -4.32
C GLU A 247 10.19 -3.74 -3.19
N ILE A 248 10.20 -5.06 -3.40
CA ILE A 248 9.73 -6.02 -2.39
C ILE A 248 10.51 -5.88 -1.10
N ILE A 249 11.84 -5.82 -1.17
CA ILE A 249 12.70 -5.67 0.01
C ILE A 249 12.42 -4.33 0.72
N ALA A 250 12.29 -3.24 -0.03
CA ALA A 250 12.04 -1.92 0.55
C ALA A 250 10.70 -1.90 1.32
N TYR A 251 9.60 -2.34 0.69
CA TYR A 251 8.31 -2.40 1.37
C TYR A 251 8.27 -3.43 2.49
N ALA A 252 8.97 -4.57 2.37
CA ALA A 252 9.09 -5.56 3.45
C ALA A 252 9.74 -4.96 4.70
N VAL A 253 10.84 -4.23 4.54
CA VAL A 253 11.52 -3.54 5.65
C VAL A 253 10.59 -2.51 6.28
N LEU A 254 9.94 -1.68 5.47
CA LEU A 254 9.01 -0.67 5.96
C LEU A 254 7.84 -1.31 6.72
N ASP A 255 7.26 -2.39 6.22
CA ASP A 255 6.13 -3.07 6.86
C ASP A 255 6.53 -3.77 8.16
N ILE A 256 7.72 -4.38 8.25
CA ILE A 256 8.21 -4.94 9.51
C ILE A 256 8.34 -3.83 10.58
N LEU A 257 8.82 -2.65 10.19
CA LEU A 257 8.96 -1.50 11.08
C LEU A 257 7.60 -0.91 11.46
N ALA A 258 6.71 -0.72 10.49
CA ALA A 258 5.42 -0.06 10.66
C ALA A 258 4.34 -0.95 11.32
N LYS A 259 4.51 -2.28 11.33
CA LYS A 259 3.51 -3.23 11.83
C LYS A 259 4.01 -3.99 13.08
N PRO A 260 4.87 -5.03 13.02
CA PRO A 260 5.44 -5.67 14.21
C PRO A 260 6.17 -4.73 15.17
N VAL A 261 7.16 -3.97 14.70
CA VAL A 261 8.00 -3.13 15.59
C VAL A 261 7.15 -2.03 16.23
N PHE A 262 6.33 -1.34 15.42
CA PHE A 262 5.31 -0.42 15.91
C PHE A 262 4.42 -1.08 16.97
N GLY A 263 3.86 -2.26 16.68
CA GLY A 263 2.93 -2.97 17.56
C GLY A 263 3.55 -3.37 18.90
N PHE A 264 4.75 -3.95 18.89
CA PHE A 264 5.47 -4.28 20.12
C PHE A 264 5.78 -3.01 20.93
N TRP A 265 6.25 -1.94 20.28
CA TRP A 265 6.54 -0.68 20.96
C TRP A 265 5.28 -0.05 21.57
N LEU A 266 4.17 -0.06 20.83
CA LEU A 266 2.87 0.41 21.28
C LEU A 266 2.41 -0.32 22.53
N LEU A 267 2.31 -1.65 22.47
CA LEU A 267 1.73 -2.44 23.56
C LEU A 267 2.60 -2.44 24.82
N PHE A 268 3.92 -2.62 24.69
CA PHE A 268 4.80 -2.59 25.86
C PHE A 268 4.79 -1.23 26.57
N THR A 269 4.70 -0.13 25.81
CA THR A 269 4.67 1.21 26.41
C THR A 269 3.30 1.55 26.97
N HIS A 270 2.23 1.24 26.24
CA HIS A 270 0.85 1.50 26.66
C HIS A 270 0.50 0.74 27.95
N ASP A 271 0.89 -0.53 28.07
CA ASP A 271 0.63 -1.32 29.28
C ASP A 271 1.37 -0.75 30.51
N SER A 272 2.52 -0.09 30.30
CA SER A 272 3.26 0.62 31.35
C SER A 272 2.64 1.96 31.76
N MET A 273 1.64 2.45 31.01
CA MET A 273 1.00 3.76 31.21
C MET A 273 -0.47 3.65 31.62
N ALA A 274 -1.14 2.54 31.36
CA ALA A 274 -2.59 2.41 31.44
C ALA A 274 -3.17 2.45 32.87
N SER A 275 -3.28 3.65 33.45
CA SER A 275 -4.01 3.95 34.69
C SER A 275 -5.47 4.37 34.48
N THR A 276 -5.91 4.61 33.25
CA THR A 276 -7.27 5.16 33.00
C THR A 276 -7.91 4.49 31.80
N SER A 277 -9.00 3.76 32.02
CA SER A 277 -9.86 3.27 30.93
C SER A 277 -10.53 4.47 30.25
N PRO A 278 -10.52 4.57 28.92
CA PRO A 278 -11.17 5.67 28.25
C PRO A 278 -12.69 5.61 28.44
N SER A 279 -13.32 6.66 28.97
CA SER A 279 -14.77 6.79 28.98
C SER A 279 -15.24 7.09 27.55
N LEU A 280 -16.13 6.25 26.99
CA LEU A 280 -16.68 6.43 25.64
C LEU A 280 -17.71 7.57 25.55
N GLU A 281 -18.25 8.03 26.68
CA GLU A 281 -19.28 9.06 26.69
C GLU A 281 -18.70 10.39 26.18
N GLY A 282 -19.29 10.94 25.11
CA GLY A 282 -18.82 12.14 24.44
C GLY A 282 -17.57 11.97 23.56
N PHE A 283 -16.93 10.79 23.52
CA PHE A 283 -15.69 10.55 22.77
C PHE A 283 -15.78 10.95 21.29
N TRP A 284 -16.89 10.60 20.64
CA TRP A 284 -17.09 10.90 19.22
C TRP A 284 -17.13 12.40 18.92
N ALA A 285 -17.65 13.20 19.85
CA ALA A 285 -17.77 14.65 19.70
C ALA A 285 -16.53 15.40 20.21
N HIS A 286 -15.96 14.99 21.35
CA HIS A 286 -14.97 15.77 22.10
C HIS A 286 -13.60 15.08 22.25
N GLY A 287 -13.47 13.81 21.85
CA GLY A 287 -12.33 12.98 22.21
C GLY A 287 -12.37 12.57 23.69
N PHE A 288 -11.26 12.07 24.23
CA PHE A 288 -11.18 11.74 25.65
C PHE A 288 -11.05 13.03 26.48
N GLY A 289 -12.15 13.45 27.12
CA GLY A 289 -12.19 14.55 28.10
C GLY A 289 -12.10 14.07 29.55
N GLU A 290 -11.53 14.89 30.44
CA GLU A 290 -11.42 14.59 31.89
C GLU A 290 -12.76 14.57 32.64
N GLN A 291 -13.85 15.01 32.01
CA GLN A 291 -15.13 15.29 32.67
C GLN A 291 -15.88 14.06 33.24
N GLY A 292 -15.42 12.83 32.96
CA GLY A 292 -16.00 11.59 33.50
C GLY A 292 -15.38 11.09 34.82
N THR A 293 -14.40 11.79 35.40
CA THR A 293 -13.70 11.33 36.64
C THR A 293 -14.06 12.07 37.92
N LEU A 294 -15.00 13.03 37.89
CA LEU A 294 -15.61 13.55 39.11
C LEU A 294 -16.57 12.51 39.69
N ARG A 295 -16.06 11.67 40.60
CA ARG A 295 -16.90 10.98 41.57
C ARG A 295 -17.62 12.03 42.40
N VAL A 296 -18.88 12.31 42.07
CA VAL A 296 -19.83 12.92 43.01
C VAL A 296 -20.14 11.84 44.04
N GLY A 297 -19.42 11.88 45.14
CA GLY A 297 -19.52 10.92 46.23
C GLY A 297 -18.81 11.45 47.46
N ASP A 298 -19.41 12.46 48.10
CA ASP A 298 -19.53 12.59 49.56
C ASP A 298 -20.35 13.84 49.94
N ASP A 299 -21.62 13.90 49.49
CA ASP A 299 -22.61 14.79 50.11
C ASP A 299 -23.64 13.91 50.83
N GLY A 300 -23.18 13.26 51.90
CA GLY A 300 -23.99 12.45 52.80
C GLY A 300 -23.34 12.41 54.19
N GLU A 301 -24.07 12.92 55.18
CA GLU A 301 -23.78 12.87 56.64
C GLU A 301 -22.99 14.04 57.25
N ALA A 302 -23.69 15.16 57.49
CA ALA A 302 -23.78 15.85 58.79
C ALA A 302 -25.01 16.79 58.81
#